data_AF-A0A0D3A0H3-F1
#
_entry.id   AF-A0A0D3A0H3-F1
#
_cell.length_a   1.000
_cell.length_b   1.000
_cell.length_c   1.000
_cell.angle_alpha   90.00
_cell.angle_beta   90.00
_cell.angle_gamma   90.00
#
_symmetry.space_group_name_H-M   'P 1'
#
loop_
_entity.id
_entity.type
_entity.pdbx_description
1 polymer ?
#
loop_
_entity_poly.entity_id
_entity_poly.type
_entity_poly.pdbx_seq_one_letter_code
_entity_poly.pdbx_strand_id
1 'polypeptide(L)' 'SETPKRPEGIKAAKASRNNRKGKDIEDYKTIMEGKMEELDKKEKLSKLAILDTLLAKKDPLSESEETVKNKLLAQLF' A
#
# COMPACT_ATOMS: atom_id res chain seq x y z
N SER A 1 34.11 -40.11 -4.14
CA SER A 1 32.75 -39.77 -3.72
C SER A 1 32.78 -39.27 -2.28
N GLU A 2 32.95 -37.97 -2.07
CA GLU A 2 32.99 -37.40 -0.72
C GLU A 2 31.58 -37.22 -0.17
N THR A 3 31.27 -37.97 0.89
CA THR A 3 30.05 -37.83 1.67
C THR A 3 30.23 -36.66 2.66
N PRO A 4 29.33 -35.65 2.68
CA PRO A 4 29.45 -34.56 3.64
C PRO A 4 29.18 -35.09 5.06
N LYS A 5 30.15 -34.82 5.95
CA LYS A 5 30.15 -35.17 7.38
C LYS A 5 28.99 -34.44 8.08
N ARG A 6 27.99 -35.18 8.55
CA ARG A 6 26.82 -34.63 9.25
C ARG A 6 27.22 -34.17 10.67
N PRO A 7 26.79 -32.98 11.12
CA PRO A 7 26.98 -32.59 12.52
C PRO A 7 26.21 -33.55 13.43
N GLU A 8 26.88 -34.04 14.48
CA GLU A 8 26.31 -35.02 15.41
C GLU A 8 25.12 -34.42 16.18
N GLY A 9 23.99 -35.12 16.18
CA GLY A 9 22.89 -34.90 17.13
C GLY A 9 21.59 -34.28 16.59
N ILE A 10 21.55 -33.76 15.37
CA ILE A 10 20.30 -33.19 14.81
C ILE A 10 19.63 -34.21 13.89
N LYS A 11 18.50 -34.80 14.33
CA LYS A 11 17.64 -35.62 13.46
C LYS A 11 17.21 -34.76 12.26
N ALA A 12 17.31 -35.29 11.03
CA ALA A 12 17.02 -34.56 9.78
C ALA A 12 15.67 -33.80 9.80
N ALA A 13 14.66 -34.35 10.47
CA ALA A 13 13.36 -33.71 10.64
C ALA A 13 13.40 -32.39 11.44
N LYS A 14 14.36 -32.20 12.36
CA LYS A 14 14.53 -30.96 13.13
C LYS A 14 15.28 -29.88 12.36
N ALA A 15 16.21 -30.24 11.46
CA ALA A 15 16.90 -29.28 10.60
C ALA A 15 15.93 -28.61 9.61
N SER A 16 15.01 -29.40 9.03
CA SER A 16 13.96 -28.89 8.13
C SER A 16 13.03 -27.87 8.81
N ARG A 17 12.73 -28.05 10.11
CA ARG A 17 11.81 -27.18 10.85
C ARG A 17 12.39 -25.81 11.21
N ASN A 18 13.72 -25.69 11.30
CA ASN A 18 14.40 -24.42 11.63
C ASN A 18 14.67 -23.52 10.41
N ASN A 19 14.40 -24.00 9.20
CA ASN A 19 14.59 -23.23 7.95
C ASN A 19 13.40 -22.32 7.60
N ARG A 20 12.43 -22.14 8.51
CA ARG A 20 11.46 -21.06 8.38
C ARG A 20 12.18 -19.75 8.71
N LYS A 21 12.94 -19.24 7.74
CA LYS A 21 13.32 -17.82 7.72
C LYS A 21 12.02 -17.06 7.96
N GLY A 22 11.93 -16.36 9.09
CA GLY A 22 10.81 -15.47 9.36
C GLY A 22 10.63 -14.58 8.15
N LYS A 23 9.37 -14.30 7.80
CA LYS A 23 8.99 -13.43 6.68
C LYS A 23 9.96 -12.26 6.62
N ASP A 24 10.73 -12.18 5.53
CA ASP A 24 11.96 -11.39 5.51
C ASP A 24 11.59 -9.91 5.73
N ILE A 25 12.46 -9.11 6.32
CA ILE A 25 12.16 -7.68 6.57
C ILE A 25 11.80 -6.98 5.25
N GLU A 26 12.38 -7.45 4.16
CA GLU A 26 12.08 -7.06 2.79
C GLU A 26 10.60 -7.30 2.40
N ASP A 27 10.04 -8.46 2.73
CA ASP A 27 8.61 -8.77 2.48
C ASP A 27 7.68 -7.78 3.18
N TYR A 28 8.06 -7.34 4.39
CA TYR A 28 7.28 -6.34 5.12
C TYR A 28 7.37 -4.95 4.50
N LYS A 29 8.55 -4.55 4.03
CA LYS A 29 8.74 -3.27 3.35
C LYS A 29 7.90 -3.18 2.09
N THR A 30 7.96 -4.20 1.24
CA THR A 30 7.16 -4.24 0.00
C THR A 30 5.66 -4.16 0.27
N ILE A 31 5.16 -4.84 1.31
CA ILE A 31 3.74 -4.75 1.69
C ILE A 31 3.37 -3.33 2.15
N MET A 32 4.25 -2.67 2.92
CA MET A 32 3.97 -1.31 3.39
C MET A 32 4.02 -0.30 2.26
N GLU A 33 4.99 -0.40 1.36
CA GLU A 33 5.09 0.45 0.17
C GLU A 33 3.82 0.33 -0.69
N GLY A 34 3.37 -0.90 -0.97
CA GLY A 34 2.13 -1.12 -1.73
C GLY A 34 0.88 -0.55 -1.05
N LYS A 35 0.83 -0.60 0.29
CA LYS A 35 -0.27 0.03 1.07
C LYS A 35 -0.23 1.55 0.98
N MET A 36 0.94 2.17 1.02
CA MET A 36 1.06 3.63 0.88
C MET A 36 0.63 4.07 -0.51
N GLU A 37 1.06 3.36 -1.56
CA GLU A 37 0.61 3.64 -2.93
C GLU A 37 -0.92 3.49 -3.09
N GLU A 38 -1.51 2.48 -2.45
CA GLU A 38 -2.97 2.30 -2.44
C GLU A 38 -3.70 3.44 -1.72
N LEU A 39 -3.15 3.92 -0.59
CA LEU A 39 -3.70 5.06 0.14
C LEU A 39 -3.64 6.34 -0.69
N ASP A 40 -2.53 6.61 -1.37
CA ASP A 40 -2.38 7.78 -2.25
C ASP A 40 -3.40 7.75 -3.40
N LYS A 41 -3.59 6.57 -4.01
CA LYS A 41 -4.61 6.37 -5.05
C LYS A 41 -6.03 6.60 -4.51
N LYS A 42 -6.33 6.09 -3.30
CA LYS A 42 -7.62 6.29 -2.64
C LYS A 42 -7.87 7.76 -2.31
N GLU A 43 -6.85 8.48 -1.84
CA GLU A 43 -6.96 9.92 -1.58
C GLU A 43 -7.27 10.68 -2.87
N LYS A 44 -6.55 10.37 -3.96
CA LYS A 44 -6.81 10.98 -5.29
C LYS A 44 -8.23 10.70 -5.78
N LEU A 45 -8.70 9.46 -5.65
CA LEU A 45 -10.08 9.08 -6.03
C LEU A 45 -11.12 9.81 -5.18
N SER A 46 -10.89 9.95 -3.88
CA SER A 46 -11.79 10.70 -2.98
C SER A 46 -11.92 12.17 -3.39
N LYS A 47 -10.79 12.83 -3.70
CA LYS A 47 -10.78 14.21 -4.20
C LYS A 47 -11.55 14.36 -5.51
N LEU A 48 -11.38 13.42 -6.44
CA LEU A 48 -12.12 13.39 -7.70
C LEU A 48 -13.63 13.21 -7.48
N ALA A 49 -14.04 12.29 -6.59
CA ALA A 49 -15.45 12.07 -6.29
C ALA A 49 -16.13 13.31 -5.68
N ILE A 50 -15.41 14.03 -4.81
CA ILE A 50 -15.89 15.31 -4.28
C ILE A 50 -16.04 16.34 -5.40
N LEU A 51 -15.04 16.45 -6.28
CA LEU A 51 -15.08 17.36 -7.42
C LEU A 51 -16.25 17.05 -8.36
N ASP A 52 -16.46 15.78 -8.72
CA ASP A 52 -17.59 15.33 -9.54
C ASP A 52 -18.93 15.70 -8.90
N THR A 53 -19.04 15.52 -7.58
CA THR A 53 -20.24 15.89 -6.81
C THR A 53 -20.50 17.40 -6.88
N LEU A 54 -19.46 18.22 -6.74
CA LEU A 54 -19.58 19.69 -6.85
C LEU A 54 -19.94 20.13 -8.27
N LEU A 55 -19.37 19.48 -9.30
CA LEU A 55 -19.65 19.79 -10.71
C LEU A 55 -21.05 19.33 -11.15
N ALA A 56 -21.61 18.30 -10.51
CA ALA A 56 -22.93 17.78 -10.83
C ALA A 56 -24.08 18.63 -10.27
N LYS A 57 -23.81 19.51 -9.30
CA LYS A 57 -24.83 20.38 -8.70
C LYS A 57 -25.47 21.29 -9.76
N LYS A 58 -26.81 21.40 -9.70
CA LYS A 58 -27.60 22.25 -10.61
C LYS A 58 -27.75 23.67 -10.08
N ASP A 59 -27.74 23.83 -8.77
CA ASP A 59 -27.80 25.12 -8.12
C ASP A 59 -26.42 25.79 -8.10
N PRO A 60 -26.37 27.14 -8.01
CA PRO A 60 -25.11 27.85 -7.82
C PRO A 60 -24.36 27.33 -6.59
N LEU A 61 -23.05 27.18 -6.72
CA LEU A 61 -22.18 26.82 -5.61
C LEU A 61 -22.09 27.99 -4.63
N SER A 62 -22.00 27.69 -3.34
CA SER A 62 -21.61 28.72 -2.36
C SER A 62 -20.15 29.13 -2.57
N GLU A 63 -19.78 30.31 -2.08
CA GLU A 63 -18.39 30.81 -2.14
C GLU A 63 -17.37 29.80 -1.55
N SER A 64 -17.75 29.13 -0.46
CA SER A 64 -16.95 28.07 0.15
C SER A 64 -16.76 26.87 -0.76
N GLU A 65 -17.82 26.44 -1.46
CA GLU A 65 -17.79 25.32 -2.39
C GLU A 65 -17.01 25.65 -3.65
N GLU A 66 -17.13 26.87 -4.17
CA GLU A 66 -16.28 27.35 -5.27
C GLU A 66 -14.80 27.36 -4.89
N THR A 67 -14.49 27.81 -3.67
CA THR A 67 -13.13 27.80 -3.14
C THR A 67 -12.57 26.38 -3.09
N VAL A 68 -13.37 25.41 -2.61
CA VAL A 68 -12.97 24.00 -2.56
C VAL A 68 -12.78 23.43 -3.97
N LYS A 69 -13.74 23.67 -4.87
CA LYS A 69 -13.65 23.25 -6.28
C LYS A 69 -12.37 23.75 -6.95
N ASN A 70 -12.06 25.04 -6.79
CA ASN A 70 -10.87 25.65 -7.40
C ASN A 70 -9.58 25.08 -6.82
N LYS A 71 -9.52 24.84 -5.51
CA LYS A 71 -8.37 24.19 -4.86
C LYS A 71 -8.19 22.75 -5.34
N LEU A 72 -9.29 21.99 -5.48
CA LEU A 72 -9.24 20.62 -5.98
C LEU A 72 -8.77 20.57 -7.44
N LEU A 73 -9.27 21.48 -8.29
CA LEU A 73 -8.82 21.59 -9.68
C LEU A 73 -7.31 21.84 -9.76
N ALA A 74 -6.80 22.82 -9.00
CA ALA A 74 -5.36 23.13 -8.98
C ALA A 74 -4.47 22.03 -8.38
N GLN A 75 -5.02 21.13 -7.57
CA GLN A 75 -4.29 19.98 -7.02
C GLN A 75 -4.29 18.77 -7.95
N LEU A 76 -5.33 18.62 -8.76
CA LEU A 76 -5.56 17.43 -9.59
C LEU A 76 -5.12 17.61 -11.06
N PHE A 77 -5.08 18.85 -11.55
CA PHE A 77 -4.79 19.24 -12.93
C PHE A 77 -3.84 20.43 -12.98
#